data_AF-A0A660MB80-F1
#
_entry.id   AF-A0A660MB80-F1
#
_cell.length_a   1.000
_cell.length_b   1.000
_cell.length_c   1.000
_cell.angle_alpha   90.00
_cell.angle_beta   90.00
_cell.angle_gamma   90.00
#
_symmetry.space_group_name_H-M   'P 1'
#
loop_
_entity.id
_entity.type
_entity.pdbx_description
1 polymer ?
#
loop_
_entity_poly.entity_id
_entity_poly.type
_entity_poly.pdbx_seq_one_letter_code
_entity_poly.pdbx_strand_id
1 'polypeptide(L)' 'KRAIQTHLENPLAQRILAGDFLPGSTVHVDYKDGEGFIFRA' A
#
# COMPACT_ATOMS: atom_id res chain seq x y z
N LYS A 1 12.33 -5.82 9.58
CA LYS A 1 11.03 -6.49 9.34
C LYS A 1 9.84 -5.69 9.87
N ARG A 2 9.75 -5.37 11.16
CA ARG A 2 8.60 -4.63 11.73
C ARG A 2 8.30 -3.29 11.05
N ALA A 3 9.30 -2.49 10.70
CA ALA A 3 9.08 -1.21 10.02
C ALA A 3 8.39 -1.36 8.66
N ILE A 4 8.80 -2.35 7.85
CA ILE A 4 8.16 -2.63 6.54
C ILE A 4 6.71 -3.10 6.76
N GLN A 5 6.49 -3.98 7.74
CA GLN A 5 5.12 -4.41 8.07
C GLN A 5 4.23 -3.24 8.48
N THR A 6 4.70 -2.42 9.42
CA THR A 6 3.92 -1.31 9.96
C THR A 6 3.67 -0.22 8.93
N HIS A 7 4.67 0.14 8.12
CA HIS A 7 4.58 1.30 7.24
C HIS A 7 4.15 0.97 5.80
N LEU A 8 4.28 -0.29 5.37
CA LEU A 8 3.99 -0.68 3.99
C LEU A 8 2.94 -1.80 3.91
N GLU A 9 3.19 -2.97 4.51
CA GLU A 9 2.30 -4.13 4.33
C GLU A 9 0.93 -3.94 4.97
N ASN A 10 0.87 -3.43 6.22
CA ASN A 10 -0.40 -3.23 6.92
C ASN A 10 -1.30 -2.19 6.22
N PRO A 11 -0.81 -1.00 5.82
CA PRO A 11 -1.61 -0.05 5.04
C PRO A 11 -2.09 -0.62 3.70
N LEU A 12 -1.24 -1.38 2.99
CA LEU A 12 -1.63 -2.01 1.73
C LEU A 12 -2.75 -3.04 1.96
N ALA A 13 -2.62 -3.89 2.97
CA ALA A 13 -3.63 -4.89 3.31
C ALA A 13 -4.98 -4.23 3.63
N GLN A 14 -4.99 -3.13 4.38
CA GLN A 14 -6.21 -2.38 4.68
C GLN A 14 -6.91 -1.86 3.41
N ARG A 15 -6.16 -1.31 2.45
CA ARG A 15 -6.72 -0.82 1.18
C ARG A 15 -7.25 -1.93 0.29
N ILE A 16 -6.57 -3.08 0.25
CA ILE A 16 -7.08 -4.28 -0.45
C ILE A 16 -8.41 -4.73 0.17
N LEU A 17 -8.50 -4.78 1.50
CA LEU A 17 -9.72 -5.15 2.21
C LEU A 17 -10.85 -4.11 2.03
N ALA A 18 -10.51 -2.83 1.83
CA ALA A 18 -11.46 -1.78 1.50
C ALA A 18 -12.03 -1.90 0.08
N GLY A 19 -11.40 -2.71 -0.78
CA GLY A 19 -11.79 -2.88 -2.18
C GLY A 19 -11.18 -1.85 -3.12
N ASP A 20 -10.16 -1.10 -2.68
CA ASP A 20 -9.46 -0.10 -3.51
C ASP A 20 -8.72 -0.74 -4.70
N PHE A 21 -8.41 -2.04 -4.60
CA PHE A 21 -7.66 -2.79 -5.61
C PHE A 21 -8.44 -4.04 -6.04
N LEU A 22 -8.64 -4.19 -7.35
CA LEU A 22 -9.35 -5.33 -7.91
C LEU A 22 -8.45 -6.58 -7.93
N PRO A 23 -9.04 -7.79 -7.83
CA PRO A 23 -8.29 -9.03 -8.01
C PRO A 23 -7.51 -9.06 -9.33
N GLY A 24 -6.23 -9.44 -9.26
CA GLY A 24 -5.32 -9.48 -10.42
C GLY A 24 -4.66 -8.14 -10.76
N SER A 25 -4.97 -7.06 -10.05
CA SER A 25 -4.29 -5.77 -10.22
C SER A 25 -2.84 -5.85 -9.74
N THR A 26 -1.93 -5.18 -10.46
CA THR A 26 -0.55 -5.00 -10.01
C THR A 26 -0.45 -3.69 -9.24
N VAL A 27 -0.25 -3.76 -7.92
CA VAL A 27 -0.15 -2.56 -7.09
C VAL A 27 1.27 -2.01 -7.14
N HIS A 28 1.41 -0.80 -7.65
CA HIS A 28 2.62 0.00 -7.61
C HIS A 28 2.65 0.84 -6.33
N VAL A 29 3.82 0.85 -5.69
CA VAL A 29 4.08 1.65 -4.48
C VAL A 29 5.18 2.64 -4.77
N ASP A 30 4.95 3.89 -4.40
CA ASP A 30 5.94 4.96 -4.45
C ASP A 30 6.07 5.65 -3.08
N TYR A 31 7.13 6.41 -2.87
CA TYR A 31 7.32 7.22 -1.68
C TYR A 31 7.46 8.69 -2.07
N LYS A 32 6.59 9.55 -1.51
CA LYS A 32 6.66 10.99 -1.71
C LYS A 32 6.95 11.67 -0.39
N ASP A 33 7.98 12.51 -0.39
CA ASP A 33 8.39 13.25 0.79
C ASP A 33 7.24 14.12 1.31
N GLY A 34 7.01 14.09 2.62
CA GLY A 34 5.87 14.75 3.29
C GLY A 34 4.51 14.06 3.16
N GLU A 35 4.31 13.13 2.21
CA GLU A 35 3.04 12.39 2.02
C GLU A 35 3.13 10.90 2.39
N GLY A 36 4.34 10.34 2.39
CA GLY A 36 4.59 8.94 2.74
C GLY A 36 4.40 7.97 1.56
N PHE A 37 3.99 6.74 1.87
CA PHE A 37 3.78 5.70 0.87
C PHE A 37 2.47 5.93 0.09
N ILE A 38 2.58 5.96 -1.23
CA ILE A 38 1.47 6.12 -2.17
C ILE A 38 1.28 4.80 -2.91
N PHE A 39 0.04 4.30 -2.91
CA PHE A 39 -0.34 3.04 -3.56
C PHE A 39 -1.25 3.32 -4.76
N ARG A 40 -0.99 2.68 -5.89
CA ARG A 40 -1.76 2.80 -7.15
C ARG A 40 -1.85 1.43 -7.82
N ALA A 41 -2.98 1.09 -8.44
CA ALA A 41 -3.12 -0.09 -9.30
C ALA A 41 -2.96 0.28 -10.78
#